data_AF-A0A816R2M4-F1
#
_entry.id   AF-A0A816R2M4-F1
#
_cell.length_a   1.000
_cell.length_b   1.000
_cell.length_c   1.000
_cell.angle_alpha   90.00
_cell.angle_beta   90.00
_cell.angle_gamma   90.00
#
_symmetry.space_group_name_H-M   'P 1'
#
loop_
_entity.id
_entity.type
_entity.pdbx_description
1 polymer ?
#
loop_
_entity_poly.entity_id
_entity_poly.type
_entity_poly.pdbx_seq_one_letter_code
_entity_poly.pdbx_strand_id
1 'polypeptide(L)'
;MTLTLKTSSPSSNRSTPKPFPGDDDSHFLHYRSYRAHTTTLFFVLASLSLFVIFSLYSSPNPIYFATTRQAKPGTVTYVINVRDSSHIRRIKAEGVLWPGWEVMMIVSPEEKVMPRESNYTCFYPNGEKLTAKFAVTLPFTNRTTFKCKLPGVYRHHHPIPTPILASSRSFELSPETRWPDLPLWSFVVFDTISTEHDVVLFVKGPNRGLGSNKPPGTFRCVFGEESDSAVRTTVTSSVQEVFRCPFPNVTMDYPVKIYIERVATEKEAMKVVPSVAYFSPKRTLVEPREKSLLCATTMVYNVAKYLREWVMYHATIGIQRFIIYDNGSDDELNDVVERLKSERYDVTKVLWIWPKTQEAGFSHAAVYGKDMCTWMMYLDVDEFLFSPVWSNKSKPSDQMIRSLLPSDESMIGQVSFKSLEFGPSNQTRHPAGGVTQGYTCRREEEKRHKSIVLLSAVEHSLYTAIHHFSLKGEYEWRVADTEEGVVNHYKYQAWREFKAKFKRRVSAYVVDWTRVSNPTSRDRTPGLGFKPIEPEGWAQNFCEIMDMRLKRLTRKWFGRPEKKGYRMAWQR
;
A
#
# COMPACT_ATOMS: atom_id res chain seq x y z
N MET A 1 50.51 -52.67 -27.59
CA MET A 1 49.95 -53.87 -28.25
C MET A 1 49.18 -54.69 -27.23
N THR A 2 48.22 -55.46 -27.74
CA THR A 2 47.64 -56.72 -27.21
C THR A 2 48.67 -57.66 -26.55
N LEU A 3 48.34 -58.63 -25.67
CA LEU A 3 47.02 -59.16 -25.23
C LEU A 3 47.08 -59.77 -23.81
N THR A 4 45.88 -59.96 -23.24
CA THR A 4 45.46 -60.56 -21.96
C THR A 4 46.10 -61.87 -21.47
N LEU A 5 45.95 -62.15 -20.17
CA LEU A 5 45.26 -63.38 -19.71
C LEU A 5 44.39 -63.11 -18.46
N LYS A 6 43.46 -64.03 -18.13
CA LYS A 6 42.36 -63.84 -17.15
C LYS A 6 42.45 -64.78 -15.95
N THR A 7 42.01 -64.31 -14.78
CA THR A 7 41.10 -65.02 -13.86
C THR A 7 40.16 -63.99 -13.21
N SER A 8 39.00 -64.42 -12.68
CA SER A 8 37.93 -63.49 -12.27
C SER A 8 37.07 -64.03 -11.12
N SER A 9 36.74 -63.17 -10.16
CA SER A 9 35.81 -63.44 -9.05
C SER A 9 34.55 -62.55 -9.16
N PRO A 10 33.34 -63.06 -8.84
CA PRO A 10 32.09 -62.33 -9.09
C PRO A 10 31.69 -61.36 -7.96
N SER A 11 30.87 -60.37 -8.32
CA SER A 11 30.33 -59.30 -7.47
C SER A 11 29.05 -59.69 -6.71
N SER A 12 28.83 -59.10 -5.52
CA SER A 12 27.51 -59.05 -4.87
C SER A 12 26.71 -57.81 -5.27
N ASN A 13 25.36 -57.88 -5.20
CA ASN A 13 24.49 -56.73 -5.52
C ASN A 13 23.12 -56.82 -4.83
N ARG A 14 22.77 -55.79 -4.04
CA ARG A 14 21.41 -55.25 -3.75
C ARG A 14 20.23 -56.19 -3.41
N SER A 15 19.70 -56.09 -2.17
CA SER A 15 18.23 -56.05 -1.91
C SER A 15 17.85 -55.64 -0.46
N THR A 16 16.57 -55.36 -0.25
CA THR A 16 15.90 -54.83 0.97
C THR A 16 15.30 -55.91 1.90
N PRO A 17 15.12 -55.64 3.21
CA PRO A 17 14.30 -56.47 4.10
C PRO A 17 12.84 -56.00 4.26
N LYS A 18 11.96 -56.90 4.70
CA LYS A 18 10.59 -56.66 5.23
C LYS A 18 10.41 -57.48 6.55
N PRO A 19 9.42 -57.15 7.42
CA PRO A 19 9.35 -57.64 8.81
C PRO A 19 8.38 -58.83 9.05
N PHE A 20 8.47 -59.48 10.23
CA PHE A 20 7.52 -60.46 10.79
C PHE A 20 7.70 -60.60 12.36
N PRO A 21 6.84 -61.32 13.14
CA PRO A 21 6.29 -60.79 14.41
C PRO A 21 6.23 -61.78 15.63
N GLY A 22 5.38 -61.49 16.64
CA GLY A 22 5.00 -62.30 17.83
C GLY A 22 5.08 -61.46 19.12
N ASP A 23 4.05 -61.22 19.95
CA ASP A 23 3.08 -62.07 20.70
C ASP A 23 3.71 -62.69 21.97
N ASP A 24 3.02 -62.87 23.12
CA ASP A 24 1.57 -62.88 23.46
C ASP A 24 1.29 -62.45 24.95
N ASP A 25 0.10 -62.78 25.49
CA ASP A 25 -0.42 -62.78 26.89
C ASP A 25 -1.00 -61.46 27.50
N SER A 26 -2.02 -61.45 28.40
CA SER A 26 -3.38 -62.07 28.54
C SER A 26 -4.04 -61.49 29.84
N HIS A 27 -5.30 -61.65 30.30
CA HIS A 27 -6.58 -62.26 29.83
C HIS A 27 -7.80 -61.71 30.66
N PHE A 28 -9.03 -61.66 30.09
CA PHE A 28 -10.38 -61.61 30.78
C PHE A 28 -10.74 -60.41 31.74
N LEU A 29 -12.01 -60.07 32.11
CA LEU A 29 -13.39 -60.62 31.89
C LEU A 29 -14.51 -59.50 31.96
N HIS A 30 -15.72 -59.80 31.44
CA HIS A 30 -17.08 -59.22 31.70
C HIS A 30 -17.52 -57.73 31.43
N TYR A 31 -18.03 -57.50 30.21
CA TYR A 31 -19.46 -57.25 29.87
C TYR A 31 -20.38 -56.28 30.70
N ARG A 32 -20.79 -55.12 30.12
CA ARG A 32 -22.22 -54.65 30.13
C ARG A 32 -22.57 -53.44 29.22
N SER A 33 -23.69 -53.59 28.49
CA SER A 33 -24.67 -52.57 28.03
C SER A 33 -24.31 -51.48 27.00
N TYR A 34 -24.93 -51.56 25.82
CA TYR A 34 -25.08 -50.47 24.83
C TYR A 34 -26.22 -49.50 25.21
N ARG A 35 -25.98 -48.18 25.37
CA ARG A 35 -27.04 -47.15 25.18
C ARG A 35 -26.59 -45.66 25.04
N ALA A 36 -25.72 -45.30 24.07
CA ALA A 36 -25.20 -43.92 23.99
C ALA A 36 -24.94 -43.31 22.59
N HIS A 37 -25.69 -43.68 21.53
CA HIS A 37 -25.39 -43.21 20.15
C HIS A 37 -26.52 -42.50 19.38
N THR A 38 -27.73 -42.36 19.93
CA THR A 38 -28.81 -41.59 19.28
C THR A 38 -28.77 -40.09 19.59
N THR A 39 -28.31 -39.69 20.77
CA THR A 39 -28.29 -38.27 21.20
C THR A 39 -27.27 -37.43 20.42
N THR A 40 -26.06 -37.98 20.21
CA THR A 40 -24.93 -37.25 19.61
C THR A 40 -25.20 -36.85 18.15
N LEU A 41 -25.86 -37.72 17.38
CA LEU A 41 -26.18 -37.47 15.97
C LEU A 41 -27.22 -36.34 15.82
N PHE A 42 -28.16 -36.23 16.76
CA PHE A 42 -29.17 -35.16 16.77
C PHE A 42 -28.55 -33.78 17.00
N PHE A 43 -27.57 -33.66 17.91
CA PHE A 43 -26.86 -32.40 18.14
C PHE A 43 -25.99 -31.96 16.94
N VAL A 44 -25.41 -32.90 16.18
CA VAL A 44 -24.64 -32.58 14.96
C VAL A 44 -25.56 -32.05 13.84
N LEU A 45 -26.73 -32.67 13.65
CA LEU A 45 -27.69 -32.21 12.62
C LEU A 45 -28.39 -30.89 13.03
N ALA A 46 -28.68 -30.69 14.31
CA ALA A 46 -29.24 -29.43 14.81
C ALA A 46 -28.24 -28.26 14.72
N SER A 47 -26.95 -28.50 14.98
CA SER A 47 -25.92 -27.45 14.87
C SER A 47 -25.61 -27.06 13.43
N LEU A 48 -25.59 -28.02 12.49
CA LEU A 48 -25.45 -27.75 11.05
C LEU A 48 -26.63 -26.93 10.50
N SER A 49 -27.86 -27.26 10.87
CA SER A 49 -29.05 -26.51 10.42
C SER A 49 -29.13 -25.10 11.03
N LEU A 50 -28.76 -24.93 12.30
CA LEU A 50 -28.58 -23.59 12.90
C LEU A 50 -27.49 -22.77 12.19
N PHE A 51 -26.37 -23.38 11.79
CA PHE A 51 -25.30 -22.66 11.06
C PHE A 51 -25.76 -22.14 9.70
N VAL A 52 -26.59 -22.89 8.97
CA VAL A 52 -27.18 -22.44 7.70
C VAL A 52 -28.14 -21.27 7.93
N ILE A 53 -29.03 -21.36 8.91
CA ILE A 53 -30.01 -20.31 9.24
C ILE A 53 -29.30 -19.03 9.70
N PHE A 54 -28.29 -19.13 10.57
CA PHE A 54 -27.55 -17.96 11.06
C PHE A 54 -26.68 -17.31 9.97
N SER A 55 -26.15 -18.10 9.04
CA SER A 55 -25.40 -17.59 7.88
C SER A 55 -26.29 -16.82 6.89
N LEU A 56 -27.54 -17.25 6.72
CA LEU A 56 -28.54 -16.54 5.91
C LEU A 56 -28.99 -15.22 6.56
N TYR A 57 -29.14 -15.18 7.89
CA TYR A 57 -29.52 -13.95 8.61
C TYR A 57 -28.37 -12.98 8.88
N SER A 58 -27.11 -13.43 8.87
CA SER A 58 -25.93 -12.59 9.16
C SER A 58 -25.25 -12.01 7.92
N SER A 59 -25.77 -12.27 6.72
CA SER A 59 -25.23 -11.74 5.47
C SER A 59 -25.94 -10.45 5.06
N PRO A 60 -25.28 -9.27 5.02
CA PRO A 60 -25.87 -8.04 4.50
C PRO A 60 -25.86 -8.04 2.96
N ASN A 61 -26.56 -9.01 2.37
CA ASN A 61 -26.87 -9.09 0.95
C ASN A 61 -28.23 -8.41 0.69
N PRO A 62 -28.28 -7.12 0.28
CA PRO A 62 -29.48 -6.61 -0.36
C PRO A 62 -29.70 -7.39 -1.66
N ILE A 63 -30.83 -8.10 -1.76
CA ILE A 63 -31.24 -8.78 -2.99
C ILE A 63 -31.66 -7.70 -3.99
N TYR A 64 -30.76 -7.37 -4.92
CA TYR A 64 -30.98 -6.36 -5.95
C TYR A 64 -32.00 -6.83 -7.00
N PHE A 65 -33.29 -6.63 -6.73
CA PHE A 65 -34.30 -6.51 -7.78
C PHE A 65 -34.18 -5.14 -8.46
N ALA A 66 -33.13 -4.97 -9.26
CA ALA A 66 -32.99 -3.83 -10.16
C ALA A 66 -33.97 -3.99 -11.33
N THR A 67 -35.08 -3.24 -11.32
CA THR A 67 -36.03 -3.23 -12.43
C THR A 67 -35.41 -2.57 -13.66
N THR A 68 -35.15 -3.39 -14.69
CA THR A 68 -34.44 -2.99 -15.90
C THR A 68 -35.29 -2.11 -16.81
N ARG A 69 -35.12 -0.79 -16.73
CA ARG A 69 -35.49 0.11 -17.83
C ARG A 69 -34.34 0.21 -18.82
N GLN A 70 -34.55 -0.31 -20.03
CA GLN A 70 -33.63 -0.14 -21.15
C GLN A 70 -33.52 1.35 -21.52
N ALA A 71 -32.33 1.92 -21.40
CA ALA A 71 -31.99 3.18 -22.07
C ALA A 71 -31.54 2.86 -23.50
N LYS A 72 -32.24 3.40 -24.50
CA LYS A 72 -31.79 3.34 -25.90
C LYS A 72 -30.63 4.33 -26.12
N PRO A 73 -29.66 4.01 -27.00
CA PRO A 73 -28.59 4.95 -27.33
C PRO A 73 -29.18 6.17 -28.04
N GLY A 74 -28.94 7.35 -27.49
CA GLY A 74 -29.27 8.64 -28.10
C GLY A 74 -27.99 9.38 -28.47
N THR A 75 -27.79 9.64 -29.76
CA THR A 75 -26.62 10.36 -30.28
C THR A 75 -26.54 11.76 -29.66
N VAL A 76 -25.43 12.06 -28.97
CA VAL A 76 -25.24 13.36 -28.30
C VAL A 76 -24.61 14.36 -29.25
N THR A 77 -25.42 15.24 -29.83
CA THR A 77 -24.93 16.47 -30.48
C THR A 77 -24.56 17.48 -29.40
N TYR A 78 -23.26 17.76 -29.24
CA TYR A 78 -22.79 18.76 -28.29
C TYR A 78 -23.11 20.18 -28.79
N VAL A 79 -24.08 20.84 -28.16
CA VAL A 79 -24.31 22.28 -28.35
C VAL A 79 -23.16 23.04 -27.67
N ILE A 80 -22.19 23.46 -28.47
CA ILE A 80 -21.09 24.34 -28.03
C ILE A 80 -21.66 25.75 -27.88
N ASN A 81 -22.26 26.04 -26.72
CA ASN A 81 -22.61 27.41 -26.38
C ASN A 81 -21.34 28.24 -26.16
N VAL A 82 -21.03 29.03 -27.20
CA VAL A 82 -20.64 30.44 -27.18
C VAL A 82 -19.84 30.94 -25.97
N ARG A 83 -18.71 31.61 -26.26
CA ARG A 83 -17.95 32.40 -25.28
C ARG A 83 -18.87 33.40 -24.56
N ASP A 84 -19.21 33.12 -23.31
CA ASP A 84 -19.76 34.09 -22.38
C ASP A 84 -18.68 34.53 -21.37
N SER A 85 -18.71 35.79 -20.96
CA SER A 85 -17.74 36.42 -20.06
C SER A 85 -18.10 36.26 -18.58
N SER A 86 -19.11 35.43 -18.25
CA SER A 86 -19.51 35.15 -16.89
C SER A 86 -18.50 34.25 -16.15
N HIS A 87 -18.01 34.73 -15.00
CA HIS A 87 -17.19 33.92 -14.08
C HIS A 87 -17.96 32.78 -13.39
N ILE A 88 -19.26 32.63 -13.66
CA ILE A 88 -20.21 31.75 -12.97
C ILE A 88 -20.57 30.59 -13.92
N ARG A 89 -19.96 29.42 -13.73
CA ARG A 89 -20.15 28.26 -14.61
C ARG A 89 -20.01 26.93 -13.87
N ARG A 90 -20.55 25.87 -14.48
CA ARG A 90 -20.24 24.47 -14.14
C ARG A 90 -18.75 24.20 -14.42
N ILE A 91 -18.14 23.37 -13.57
CA ILE A 91 -16.79 22.83 -13.73
C ILE A 91 -16.92 21.33 -14.06
N LYS A 92 -16.26 20.83 -15.12
CA LYS A 92 -16.16 19.38 -15.36
C LYS A 92 -15.26 18.77 -14.27
N ALA A 93 -15.81 17.85 -13.49
CA ALA A 93 -15.11 17.17 -12.41
C ALA A 93 -15.73 15.80 -12.16
N GLU A 94 -14.89 14.81 -11.87
CA GLU A 94 -15.32 13.47 -11.44
C GLU A 94 -15.48 13.44 -9.92
N GLY A 95 -16.50 12.78 -9.40
CA GLY A 95 -16.69 12.59 -7.97
C GLY A 95 -16.22 11.22 -7.48
N VAL A 96 -15.83 11.11 -6.21
CA VAL A 96 -15.75 9.83 -5.49
C VAL A 96 -16.15 10.00 -4.02
N LEU A 97 -16.95 9.08 -3.48
CA LEU A 97 -17.30 9.04 -2.07
C LEU A 97 -16.07 8.69 -1.24
N TRP A 98 -15.63 9.65 -0.43
CA TRP A 98 -14.41 9.61 0.36
C TRP A 98 -14.69 9.19 1.81
N PRO A 99 -13.73 8.58 2.52
CA PRO A 99 -13.87 8.28 3.95
C PRO A 99 -14.29 9.50 4.77
N GLY A 100 -15.25 9.32 5.69
CA GLY A 100 -15.78 10.39 6.55
C GLY A 100 -17.10 11.03 6.07
N TRP A 101 -17.74 10.49 5.02
CA TRP A 101 -18.89 11.10 4.33
C TRP A 101 -18.55 12.45 3.68
N GLU A 102 -17.36 12.53 3.12
CA GLU A 102 -16.96 13.58 2.19
C GLU A 102 -17.10 13.06 0.75
N VAL A 103 -17.22 13.97 -0.21
CA VAL A 103 -17.07 13.70 -1.64
C VAL A 103 -15.81 14.42 -2.10
N MET A 104 -14.89 13.68 -2.71
CA MET A 104 -13.73 14.26 -3.39
C MET A 104 -14.11 14.53 -4.84
N MET A 105 -14.13 15.81 -5.23
CA MET A 105 -14.34 16.26 -6.59
C MET A 105 -12.99 16.52 -7.24
N ILE A 106 -12.67 15.80 -8.32
CA ILE A 106 -11.39 15.86 -9.03
C ILE A 106 -11.64 16.49 -10.40
N VAL A 107 -11.23 17.75 -10.54
CA VAL A 107 -11.43 18.56 -11.76
C VAL A 107 -10.82 17.86 -12.98
N SER A 108 -11.51 17.86 -14.12
CA SER A 108 -11.04 17.18 -15.33
C SER A 108 -9.84 17.90 -15.96
N PRO A 109 -8.98 17.21 -16.74
CA PRO A 109 -7.70 17.78 -17.21
C PRO A 109 -7.82 19.01 -18.12
N GLU A 110 -8.98 19.22 -18.75
CA GLU A 110 -9.23 20.33 -19.67
C GLU A 110 -9.61 21.63 -18.91
N GLU A 111 -9.96 21.51 -17.64
CA GLU A 111 -10.58 22.57 -16.83
C GLU A 111 -9.57 23.43 -16.07
N LYS A 112 -9.68 24.75 -16.26
CA LYS A 112 -8.86 25.73 -15.55
C LYS A 112 -9.63 26.32 -14.37
N VAL A 113 -9.08 26.16 -13.17
CA VAL A 113 -9.63 26.61 -11.88
C VAL A 113 -8.56 27.31 -11.05
N MET A 114 -8.94 28.36 -10.30
CA MET A 114 -8.03 29.09 -9.39
C MET A 114 -8.28 28.65 -7.95
N PRO A 115 -7.46 27.74 -7.37
CA PRO A 115 -7.92 26.92 -6.24
C PRO A 115 -8.14 27.67 -4.91
N ARG A 116 -7.70 28.94 -4.81
CA ARG A 116 -7.74 29.74 -3.58
C ARG A 116 -8.49 31.08 -3.72
N GLU A 117 -9.05 31.37 -4.89
CA GLU A 117 -9.57 32.70 -5.24
C GLU A 117 -11.07 32.73 -5.52
N SER A 118 -11.77 31.59 -5.50
CA SER A 118 -13.18 31.50 -5.87
C SER A 118 -14.00 30.62 -4.93
N ASN A 119 -15.24 31.03 -4.68
CA ASN A 119 -16.19 30.35 -3.79
C ASN A 119 -16.89 29.16 -4.49
N TYR A 120 -16.09 28.18 -4.92
CA TYR A 120 -16.57 26.94 -5.51
C TYR A 120 -17.65 26.28 -4.64
N THR A 121 -18.69 25.77 -5.26
CA THR A 121 -19.87 25.23 -4.58
C THR A 121 -20.26 23.89 -5.19
N CYS A 122 -20.51 22.90 -4.32
CA CYS A 122 -21.16 21.65 -4.65
C CYS A 122 -22.67 21.78 -4.49
N PHE A 123 -23.40 21.44 -5.55
CA PHE A 123 -24.85 21.41 -5.61
C PHE A 123 -25.33 19.96 -5.49
N TYR A 124 -26.48 19.74 -4.83
CA TYR A 124 -27.10 18.43 -4.65
C TYR A 124 -28.56 18.40 -5.17
N PRO A 125 -29.12 17.24 -5.54
CA PRO A 125 -30.47 17.15 -6.12
C PRO A 125 -31.59 17.70 -5.23
N ASN A 126 -31.42 17.72 -3.90
CA ASN A 126 -32.38 18.28 -2.95
C ASN A 126 -32.27 19.81 -2.79
N GLY A 127 -31.51 20.49 -3.65
CA GLY A 127 -31.31 21.95 -3.61
C GLY A 127 -30.26 22.43 -2.61
N GLU A 128 -29.62 21.54 -1.83
CA GLU A 128 -28.51 21.95 -0.97
C GLU A 128 -27.32 22.46 -1.79
N LYS A 129 -26.80 23.63 -1.40
CA LYS A 129 -25.62 24.28 -1.97
C LYS A 129 -24.55 24.41 -0.89
N LEU A 130 -23.50 23.59 -0.94
CA LEU A 130 -22.46 23.50 0.08
C LEU A 130 -21.09 23.93 -0.48
N THR A 131 -20.34 24.73 0.28
CA THR A 131 -19.02 25.23 -0.14
C THR A 131 -18.05 24.07 -0.40
N ALA A 132 -17.44 24.05 -1.59
CA ALA A 132 -16.40 23.12 -1.96
C ALA A 132 -15.05 23.64 -1.46
N LYS A 133 -14.42 22.93 -0.52
CA LYS A 133 -13.12 23.34 0.05
C LYS A 133 -12.00 22.79 -0.81
N PHE A 134 -11.04 23.63 -1.22
CA PHE A 134 -9.82 23.13 -1.86
C PHE A 134 -9.14 22.08 -0.95
N ALA A 135 -8.76 20.95 -1.55
CA ALA A 135 -8.05 19.88 -0.86
C ALA A 135 -6.58 19.87 -1.28
N VAL A 136 -6.29 19.54 -2.55
CA VAL A 136 -4.93 19.60 -3.10
C VAL A 136 -4.90 19.56 -4.63
N THR A 137 -3.76 19.89 -5.24
CA THR A 137 -3.47 19.56 -6.64
C THR A 137 -2.67 18.26 -6.71
N LEU A 138 -3.10 17.30 -7.55
CA LEU A 138 -2.43 16.00 -7.70
C LEU A 138 -1.09 16.17 -8.44
N PRO A 139 0.03 15.61 -7.95
CA PRO A 139 1.36 15.93 -8.46
C PRO A 139 1.63 15.41 -9.88
N PHE A 140 1.14 14.22 -10.24
CA PHE A 140 1.42 13.60 -11.55
C PHE A 140 0.46 14.05 -12.66
N THR A 141 -0.79 14.38 -12.32
CA THR A 141 -1.82 14.80 -13.30
C THR A 141 -2.07 16.31 -13.32
N ASN A 142 -1.50 17.07 -12.37
CA ASN A 142 -1.75 18.51 -12.13
C ASN A 142 -3.24 18.88 -11.93
N ARG A 143 -4.09 17.91 -11.56
CA ARG A 143 -5.54 18.11 -11.38
C ARG A 143 -5.87 18.64 -10.00
N THR A 144 -6.66 19.71 -9.94
CA THR A 144 -7.14 20.30 -8.69
C THR A 144 -8.26 19.45 -8.08
N THR A 145 -8.24 19.28 -6.76
CA THR A 145 -9.26 18.54 -6.02
C THR A 145 -9.94 19.40 -4.95
N PHE A 146 -11.24 19.17 -4.77
CA PHE A 146 -12.07 19.84 -3.75
C PHE A 146 -12.82 18.80 -2.91
N LYS A 147 -13.00 19.08 -1.62
CA LYS A 147 -13.83 18.32 -0.70
C LYS A 147 -15.19 19.00 -0.50
N CYS A 148 -16.25 18.22 -0.65
CA CYS A 148 -17.62 18.61 -0.33
C CYS A 148 -18.20 17.66 0.73
N LYS A 149 -18.91 18.19 1.73
CA LYS A 149 -19.57 17.38 2.77
C LYS A 149 -20.82 16.71 2.17
N LEU A 150 -20.97 15.39 2.28
CA LEU A 150 -22.20 14.73 1.85
C LEU A 150 -23.36 15.09 2.81
N PRO A 151 -24.50 15.60 2.28
CA PRO A 151 -25.71 15.81 3.08
C PRO A 151 -26.19 14.57 3.80
N GLY A 152 -26.91 14.76 4.91
CA GLY A 152 -27.40 13.66 5.74
C GLY A 152 -28.30 12.68 4.98
N VAL A 153 -29.18 13.22 4.12
CA VAL A 153 -30.19 12.45 3.37
C VAL A 153 -29.58 11.41 2.42
N TYR A 154 -28.38 11.66 1.90
CA TYR A 154 -27.73 10.77 0.92
C TYR A 154 -26.88 9.67 1.54
N ARG A 155 -26.69 9.63 2.87
CA ARG A 155 -25.87 8.61 3.54
C ARG A 155 -26.45 7.21 3.50
N HIS A 156 -27.75 7.11 3.23
CA HIS A 156 -28.50 5.85 3.13
C HIS A 156 -29.22 5.72 1.77
N HIS A 157 -28.93 6.62 0.82
CA HIS A 157 -29.50 6.62 -0.52
C HIS A 157 -28.62 5.81 -1.46
N HIS A 158 -29.20 4.91 -2.26
CA HIS A 158 -28.46 4.07 -3.19
C HIS A 158 -29.16 4.03 -4.56
N PRO A 159 -28.49 4.40 -5.67
CA PRO A 159 -27.13 4.97 -5.73
C PRO A 159 -27.04 6.37 -5.10
N ILE A 160 -25.85 6.77 -4.62
CA ILE A 160 -25.62 8.14 -4.12
C ILE A 160 -25.44 9.06 -5.33
N PRO A 161 -26.10 10.24 -5.43
CA PRO A 161 -25.89 11.15 -6.54
C PRO A 161 -24.55 11.90 -6.42
N THR A 162 -23.83 12.04 -7.54
CA THR A 162 -22.63 12.87 -7.66
C THR A 162 -23.01 14.35 -7.64
N PRO A 163 -22.47 15.17 -6.72
CA PRO A 163 -22.76 16.60 -6.70
C PRO A 163 -22.12 17.33 -7.90
N ILE A 164 -22.76 18.42 -8.32
CA ILE A 164 -22.23 19.26 -9.40
C ILE A 164 -21.37 20.36 -8.80
N LEU A 165 -20.12 20.45 -9.26
CA LEU A 165 -19.20 21.52 -8.93
C LEU A 165 -19.41 22.72 -9.87
N ALA A 166 -19.55 23.91 -9.29
CA ALA A 166 -19.60 25.18 -10.03
C ALA A 166 -18.73 26.24 -9.35
N SER A 167 -18.33 27.28 -10.10
CA SER A 167 -17.45 28.36 -9.60
C SER A 167 -18.12 29.31 -8.60
N SER A 168 -19.45 29.30 -8.49
CA SER A 168 -20.21 30.13 -7.54
C SER A 168 -21.50 29.45 -7.09
N ARG A 169 -21.97 29.82 -5.90
CA ARG A 169 -23.30 29.46 -5.36
C ARG A 169 -24.46 30.06 -6.16
N SER A 170 -24.20 31.15 -6.89
CA SER A 170 -25.15 31.80 -7.79
C SER A 170 -25.29 31.10 -9.15
N PHE A 171 -24.55 30.02 -9.41
CA PHE A 171 -24.80 29.19 -10.60
C PHE A 171 -26.21 28.58 -10.56
N GLU A 172 -26.85 28.54 -11.73
CA GLU A 172 -28.18 27.98 -11.93
C GLU A 172 -28.08 26.62 -12.64
N LEU A 173 -28.91 25.67 -12.22
CA LEU A 173 -28.98 24.33 -12.81
C LEU A 173 -30.15 24.30 -13.78
N SER A 174 -29.97 23.70 -14.96
CA SER A 174 -31.12 23.49 -15.87
C SER A 174 -32.07 22.43 -15.28
N PRO A 175 -33.38 22.50 -15.54
CA PRO A 175 -34.35 21.53 -15.03
C PRO A 175 -34.04 20.08 -15.44
N GLU A 176 -33.40 19.87 -16.58
CA GLU A 176 -33.01 18.57 -17.14
C GLU A 176 -31.70 18.01 -16.56
N THR A 177 -31.14 18.66 -15.53
CA THR A 177 -29.86 18.28 -14.92
C THR A 177 -29.87 16.82 -14.46
N ARG A 178 -29.06 15.99 -15.12
CA ARG A 178 -28.80 14.60 -14.73
C ARG A 178 -27.73 14.52 -13.64
N TRP A 179 -27.92 13.60 -12.71
CA TRP A 179 -27.07 13.37 -11.54
C TRP A 179 -26.47 11.95 -11.62
N PRO A 180 -25.20 11.78 -12.05
CA PRO A 180 -24.58 10.46 -12.18
C PRO A 180 -24.36 9.78 -10.81
N ASP A 181 -24.40 8.44 -10.79
CA ASP A 181 -24.05 7.63 -9.63
C ASP A 181 -22.63 7.94 -9.13
N LEU A 182 -22.49 8.19 -7.84
CA LEU A 182 -21.23 8.54 -7.20
C LEU A 182 -20.36 7.28 -6.96
N PRO A 183 -19.17 7.17 -7.58
CA PRO A 183 -18.23 6.09 -7.34
C PRO A 183 -17.89 5.96 -5.85
N LEU A 184 -17.81 4.72 -5.36
CA LEU A 184 -17.40 4.45 -3.97
C LEU A 184 -15.88 4.27 -3.92
N TRP A 185 -15.19 4.81 -2.91
CA TRP A 185 -13.76 4.54 -2.70
C TRP A 185 -13.40 3.03 -2.59
N SER A 186 -14.37 2.15 -2.34
CA SER A 186 -14.17 0.69 -2.33
C SER A 186 -14.33 0.00 -3.70
N PHE A 187 -14.66 0.74 -4.77
CA PHE A 187 -14.84 0.24 -6.13
C PHE A 187 -14.66 1.36 -7.18
N VAL A 188 -13.40 1.70 -7.50
CA VAL A 188 -13.04 2.83 -8.38
C VAL A 188 -11.62 2.69 -8.98
N VAL A 189 -11.41 3.08 -10.24
CA VAL A 189 -10.08 3.34 -10.83
C VAL A 189 -9.67 4.76 -10.42
N PHE A 190 -8.57 4.91 -9.67
CA PHE A 190 -8.27 6.16 -8.96
C PHE A 190 -7.05 6.94 -9.48
N ASP A 191 -6.04 6.27 -10.02
CA ASP A 191 -4.85 6.92 -10.58
C ASP A 191 -4.19 6.05 -11.67
N THR A 192 -3.27 6.62 -12.45
CA THR A 192 -2.48 5.88 -13.46
C THR A 192 -1.07 6.42 -13.62
N ILE A 193 -0.11 5.54 -13.95
CA ILE A 193 1.25 5.93 -14.38
C ILE A 193 1.62 5.21 -15.68
N SER A 194 2.17 5.97 -16.64
CA SER A 194 2.63 5.46 -17.93
C SER A 194 4.10 5.04 -17.85
N THR A 195 4.44 3.86 -18.35
CA THR A 195 5.82 3.35 -18.43
C THR A 195 6.43 3.67 -19.79
N GLU A 196 7.49 2.95 -20.19
CA GLU A 196 8.06 2.99 -21.55
C GLU A 196 7.29 2.12 -22.55
N HIS A 197 6.40 1.22 -22.08
CA HIS A 197 5.77 0.17 -22.90
C HIS A 197 4.26 0.00 -22.66
N ASP A 198 3.74 0.44 -21.51
CA ASP A 198 2.37 0.20 -21.10
C ASP A 198 1.85 1.24 -20.09
N VAL A 199 0.56 1.15 -19.75
CA VAL A 199 -0.10 1.93 -18.70
C VAL A 199 -0.35 1.05 -17.48
N VAL A 200 0.05 1.54 -16.31
CA VAL A 200 -0.29 0.97 -15.01
C VAL A 200 -1.47 1.75 -14.42
N LEU A 201 -2.55 1.04 -14.08
CA LEU A 201 -3.75 1.59 -13.48
C LEU A 201 -3.86 1.14 -12.02
N PHE A 202 -4.23 2.06 -11.14
CA PHE A 202 -4.45 1.79 -9.72
C PHE A 202 -5.95 1.75 -9.40
N VAL A 203 -6.41 0.62 -8.88
CA VAL A 203 -7.83 0.26 -8.88
C VAL A 203 -8.28 -0.38 -7.58
N LYS A 204 -9.20 0.30 -6.90
CA LYS A 204 -9.93 -0.23 -5.74
C LYS A 204 -11.03 -1.18 -6.23
N GLY A 205 -11.05 -2.41 -5.72
CA GLY A 205 -12.31 -3.18 -5.59
C GLY A 205 -12.54 -4.44 -6.45
N PRO A 206 -11.96 -4.65 -7.65
CA PRO A 206 -12.15 -5.91 -8.39
C PRO A 206 -11.50 -7.14 -7.73
N ASN A 207 -10.32 -6.95 -7.12
CA ASN A 207 -9.53 -7.95 -6.40
C ASN A 207 -9.58 -7.67 -4.87
N ARG A 208 -10.72 -7.95 -4.24
CA ARG A 208 -10.96 -7.67 -2.81
C ARG A 208 -10.36 -8.73 -1.87
N GLY A 209 -9.09 -8.52 -1.49
CA GLY A 209 -8.39 -9.30 -0.47
C GLY A 209 -7.09 -9.93 -0.97
N LEU A 210 -6.23 -10.34 -0.05
CA LEU A 210 -4.98 -11.04 -0.40
C LEU A 210 -5.31 -12.37 -1.09
N GLY A 211 -4.67 -12.65 -2.23
CA GLY A 211 -4.93 -13.85 -3.04
C GLY A 211 -6.21 -13.83 -3.89
N SER A 212 -7.02 -12.76 -3.85
CA SER A 212 -8.29 -12.66 -4.59
C SER A 212 -8.17 -12.19 -6.05
N ASN A 213 -6.97 -12.32 -6.65
CA ASN A 213 -6.66 -11.78 -7.97
C ASN A 213 -7.46 -12.50 -9.06
N LYS A 214 -8.29 -11.77 -9.82
CA LYS A 214 -8.96 -12.32 -11.00
C LYS A 214 -8.01 -12.31 -12.20
N PRO A 215 -8.02 -13.34 -13.07
CA PRO A 215 -7.07 -13.46 -14.18
C PRO A 215 -7.25 -12.31 -15.20
N PRO A 216 -6.19 -11.84 -15.87
CA PRO A 216 -6.25 -10.61 -16.70
C PRO A 216 -7.35 -10.60 -17.77
N GLY A 217 -7.60 -11.73 -18.44
CA GLY A 217 -8.66 -11.89 -19.45
C GLY A 217 -10.10 -11.70 -18.93
N THR A 218 -10.30 -11.59 -17.60
CA THR A 218 -11.57 -11.16 -16.99
C THR A 218 -11.91 -9.71 -17.32
N PHE A 219 -10.94 -8.92 -17.80
CA PHE A 219 -11.03 -7.48 -17.91
C PHE A 219 -10.55 -6.95 -19.27
N ARG A 220 -10.97 -5.72 -19.59
CA ARG A 220 -10.41 -4.87 -20.65
C ARG A 220 -10.14 -3.48 -20.08
N CYS A 221 -9.01 -2.87 -20.47
CA CYS A 221 -8.86 -1.43 -20.30
C CYS A 221 -9.59 -0.71 -21.43
N VAL A 222 -10.17 0.43 -21.10
CA VAL A 222 -10.95 1.25 -22.04
C VAL A 222 -10.47 2.69 -21.96
N PHE A 223 -10.19 3.27 -23.12
CA PHE A 223 -9.69 4.62 -23.30
C PHE A 223 -10.75 5.45 -24.04
N GLY A 224 -11.39 6.38 -23.34
CA GLY A 224 -12.48 7.22 -23.86
C GLY A 224 -13.56 7.50 -22.81
N GLU A 225 -14.55 8.30 -23.19
CA GLU A 225 -15.85 8.34 -22.48
C GLU A 225 -16.66 7.08 -22.84
N GLU A 226 -17.58 6.65 -21.97
CA GLU A 226 -18.31 5.37 -22.10
C GLU A 226 -19.14 5.30 -23.40
N SER A 227 -18.64 4.55 -24.38
CA SER A 227 -19.15 4.54 -25.75
C SER A 227 -18.64 3.33 -26.57
N ASP A 228 -19.27 3.08 -27.72
CA ASP A 228 -18.82 2.06 -28.68
C ASP A 228 -17.51 2.46 -29.39
N SER A 229 -17.27 3.77 -29.55
CA SER A 229 -16.03 4.33 -30.13
C SER A 229 -14.84 4.35 -29.17
N ALA A 230 -15.02 4.01 -27.89
CA ALA A 230 -13.94 3.94 -26.92
C ALA A 230 -12.95 2.80 -27.26
N VAL A 231 -11.65 3.10 -27.26
CA VAL A 231 -10.60 2.14 -27.64
C VAL A 231 -10.40 1.14 -26.51
N ARG A 232 -10.46 -0.16 -26.82
CA ARG A 232 -10.40 -1.25 -25.83
C ARG A 232 -9.15 -2.10 -26.03
N THR A 233 -8.38 -2.28 -24.97
CA THR A 233 -7.20 -3.17 -24.96
C THR A 233 -7.42 -4.36 -24.03
N THR A 234 -6.63 -5.41 -24.23
CA THR A 234 -6.48 -6.47 -23.22
C THR A 234 -5.85 -5.90 -21.94
N VAL A 235 -6.12 -6.55 -20.81
CA VAL A 235 -5.32 -6.40 -19.59
C VAL A 235 -4.22 -7.47 -19.62
N THR A 236 -2.97 -7.09 -19.38
CA THR A 236 -1.81 -7.99 -19.33
C THR A 236 -1.50 -8.46 -17.90
N SER A 237 -1.83 -7.66 -16.88
CA SER A 237 -1.75 -8.08 -15.48
C SER A 237 -2.88 -7.48 -14.63
N SER A 238 -3.34 -8.25 -13.64
CA SER A 238 -4.45 -7.93 -12.73
C SER A 238 -4.11 -8.53 -11.36
N VAL A 239 -3.46 -7.75 -10.52
CA VAL A 239 -2.84 -8.22 -9.27
C VAL A 239 -2.97 -7.17 -8.19
N GLN A 240 -3.52 -7.55 -7.03
CA GLN A 240 -3.83 -6.61 -5.94
C GLN A 240 -4.65 -5.42 -6.48
N GLU A 241 -4.22 -4.20 -6.20
CA GLU A 241 -4.84 -2.96 -6.67
C GLU A 241 -4.20 -2.43 -7.98
N VAL A 242 -3.40 -3.26 -8.65
CA VAL A 242 -2.58 -2.90 -9.83
C VAL A 242 -3.06 -3.65 -11.06
N PHE A 243 -3.30 -2.90 -12.13
CA PHE A 243 -3.69 -3.41 -13.44
C PHE A 243 -2.74 -2.87 -14.49
N ARG A 244 -2.41 -3.68 -15.51
CA ARG A 244 -1.48 -3.27 -16.58
C ARG A 244 -2.09 -3.53 -17.95
N CYS A 245 -1.97 -2.56 -18.83
CA CYS A 245 -2.61 -2.53 -20.15
C CYS A 245 -1.67 -1.89 -21.17
N PRO A 246 -1.48 -2.47 -22.37
CA PRO A 246 -0.64 -1.86 -23.39
C PRO A 246 -1.19 -0.48 -23.79
N PHE A 247 -0.35 0.36 -24.39
CA PHE A 247 -0.86 1.57 -25.02
C PHE A 247 -1.88 1.22 -26.12
N PRO A 248 -2.91 2.06 -26.34
CA PRO A 248 -3.82 1.88 -27.47
C PRO A 248 -3.07 2.05 -28.79
N ASN A 249 -3.49 1.34 -29.84
CA ASN A 249 -2.93 1.42 -31.19
C ASN A 249 -3.22 2.76 -31.91
N VAL A 250 -3.62 3.80 -31.17
CA VAL A 250 -4.02 5.13 -31.65
C VAL A 250 -3.34 6.15 -30.76
N THR A 251 -2.60 7.09 -31.34
CA THR A 251 -1.96 8.19 -30.61
C THR A 251 -3.00 9.09 -29.95
N MET A 252 -2.76 9.46 -28.69
CA MET A 252 -3.67 10.28 -27.87
C MET A 252 -2.89 11.42 -27.21
N ASP A 253 -2.64 12.51 -27.93
CA ASP A 253 -1.77 13.62 -27.47
C ASP A 253 -2.36 14.46 -26.31
N TYR A 254 -3.61 14.19 -25.95
CA TYR A 254 -4.36 14.82 -24.88
C TYR A 254 -4.73 13.80 -23.78
N PRO A 255 -5.03 14.24 -22.54
CA PRO A 255 -5.50 13.35 -21.49
C PRO A 255 -6.83 12.67 -21.87
N VAL A 256 -6.90 11.35 -21.71
CA VAL A 256 -8.09 10.54 -22.06
C VAL A 256 -8.57 9.78 -20.83
N LYS A 257 -9.87 9.83 -20.55
CA LYS A 257 -10.47 9.07 -19.43
C LYS A 257 -10.20 7.58 -19.63
N ILE A 258 -9.71 6.91 -18.59
CA ILE A 258 -9.33 5.50 -18.65
C ILE A 258 -10.02 4.71 -17.55
N TYR A 259 -10.65 3.59 -17.90
CA TYR A 259 -11.40 2.75 -16.97
C TYR A 259 -11.25 1.26 -17.29
N ILE A 260 -11.85 0.41 -16.46
CA ILE A 260 -11.83 -1.05 -16.65
C ILE A 260 -13.25 -1.57 -16.86
N GLU A 261 -13.46 -2.32 -17.94
CA GLU A 261 -14.63 -3.17 -18.14
C GLU A 261 -14.31 -4.58 -17.63
N ARG A 262 -15.16 -5.15 -16.77
CA ARG A 262 -15.21 -6.59 -16.57
C ARG A 262 -16.00 -7.21 -17.71
N VAL A 263 -15.38 -8.15 -18.43
CA VAL A 263 -15.98 -8.88 -19.54
C VAL A 263 -17.17 -9.71 -19.03
N ALA A 264 -18.26 -9.74 -19.81
CA ALA A 264 -19.44 -10.53 -19.50
C ALA A 264 -19.15 -12.04 -19.54
N THR A 265 -19.93 -12.81 -18.78
CA THR A 265 -19.98 -14.27 -18.84
C THR A 265 -21.45 -14.71 -18.96
N GLU A 266 -21.68 -16.01 -19.20
CA GLU A 266 -23.02 -16.61 -19.18
C GLU A 266 -23.83 -16.33 -17.90
N LYS A 267 -23.16 -15.98 -16.79
CA LYS A 267 -23.75 -15.80 -15.46
C LYS A 267 -23.68 -14.36 -14.93
N GLU A 268 -22.90 -13.49 -15.55
CA GLU A 268 -22.70 -12.10 -15.11
C GLU A 268 -22.59 -11.16 -16.31
N ALA A 269 -23.44 -10.12 -16.35
CA ALA A 269 -23.36 -9.07 -17.35
C ALA A 269 -22.03 -8.28 -17.28
N MET A 270 -21.70 -7.59 -18.38
CA MET A 270 -20.56 -6.67 -18.44
C MET A 270 -20.69 -5.62 -17.33
N LYS A 271 -19.59 -5.32 -16.64
CA LYS A 271 -19.59 -4.35 -15.52
C LYS A 271 -18.40 -3.42 -15.59
N VAL A 272 -18.69 -2.13 -15.77
CA VAL A 272 -17.73 -1.03 -15.65
C VAL A 272 -17.27 -0.88 -14.20
N VAL A 273 -15.96 -0.71 -14.00
CA VAL A 273 -15.37 -0.12 -12.80
C VAL A 273 -15.30 1.39 -13.05
N PRO A 274 -16.05 2.23 -12.30
CA PRO A 274 -16.06 3.67 -12.53
C PRO A 274 -14.66 4.25 -12.30
N SER A 275 -14.34 5.33 -13.00
CA SER A 275 -13.00 5.92 -12.97
C SER A 275 -13.04 7.42 -12.71
N VAL A 276 -12.17 7.87 -11.81
CA VAL A 276 -11.78 9.28 -11.67
C VAL A 276 -10.43 9.55 -12.36
N ALA A 277 -9.80 8.53 -12.93
CA ALA A 277 -8.45 8.57 -13.51
C ALA A 277 -8.47 8.86 -15.03
N TYR A 278 -7.37 9.45 -15.50
CA TYR A 278 -7.16 9.79 -16.91
C TYR A 278 -5.76 9.32 -17.31
N PHE A 279 -5.69 8.55 -18.40
CA PHE A 279 -4.44 8.31 -19.10
C PHE A 279 -3.88 9.62 -19.64
N SER A 280 -2.57 9.72 -19.67
CA SER A 280 -1.85 10.73 -20.43
C SER A 280 -0.54 10.09 -20.93
N PRO A 281 -0.09 10.40 -22.17
CA PRO A 281 1.22 9.98 -22.64
C PRO A 281 2.32 10.40 -21.66
N LYS A 282 3.39 9.60 -21.57
CA LYS A 282 4.58 9.95 -20.76
C LYS A 282 5.22 11.21 -21.36
N ARG A 283 4.82 12.39 -20.87
CA ARG A 283 5.50 13.65 -21.20
C ARG A 283 6.90 13.59 -20.61
N THR A 284 7.91 13.61 -21.47
CA THR A 284 9.32 13.67 -21.07
C THR A 284 9.59 14.99 -20.34
N LEU A 285 9.59 14.94 -19.00
CA LEU A 285 9.74 16.12 -18.15
C LEU A 285 11.01 15.99 -17.30
N VAL A 286 11.86 17.02 -17.42
CA VAL A 286 13.20 17.16 -16.82
C VAL A 286 14.28 16.31 -17.51
N GLU A 287 15.47 16.89 -17.61
CA GLU A 287 16.67 16.30 -18.21
C GLU A 287 17.11 14.99 -17.51
N PRO A 288 17.84 14.10 -18.21
CA PRO A 288 18.35 12.86 -17.65
C PRO A 288 19.41 13.14 -16.55
N ARG A 289 18.95 13.21 -15.30
CA ARG A 289 19.82 13.11 -14.12
C ARG A 289 20.45 11.73 -14.06
N GLU A 290 21.70 11.68 -13.61
CA GLU A 290 22.37 10.42 -13.34
C GLU A 290 21.57 9.55 -12.35
N LYS A 291 21.47 8.26 -12.68
CA LYS A 291 20.70 7.27 -11.95
C LYS A 291 21.40 6.94 -10.63
N SER A 292 20.73 7.16 -9.50
CA SER A 292 21.30 6.82 -8.19
C SER A 292 21.42 5.30 -8.04
N LEU A 293 22.56 4.82 -7.54
CA LEU A 293 22.76 3.41 -7.22
C LEU A 293 21.74 2.96 -6.16
N LEU A 294 21.59 3.72 -5.07
CA LEU A 294 20.57 3.46 -4.04
C LEU A 294 19.65 4.64 -3.75
N CYS A 295 18.36 4.32 -3.71
CA CYS A 295 17.30 5.14 -3.15
C CYS A 295 16.62 4.46 -1.95
N ALA A 296 15.90 5.23 -1.15
CA ALA A 296 14.95 4.70 -0.16
C ALA A 296 13.54 5.26 -0.41
N THR A 297 12.53 4.44 -0.17
CA THR A 297 11.11 4.82 -0.24
C THR A 297 10.36 4.40 1.01
N THR A 298 9.36 5.19 1.38
CA THR A 298 8.51 4.96 2.56
C THR A 298 7.17 5.67 2.38
N MET A 299 6.08 5.13 2.96
CA MET A 299 4.77 5.79 2.97
C MET A 299 4.44 6.27 4.38
N VAL A 300 4.09 7.56 4.50
CA VAL A 300 4.07 8.26 5.78
C VAL A 300 2.76 9.01 6.02
N TYR A 301 2.43 9.18 7.30
CA TYR A 301 1.41 10.11 7.79
C TYR A 301 1.83 10.61 9.16
N ASN A 302 2.00 11.93 9.30
CA ASN A 302 2.40 12.62 10.53
C ASN A 302 3.72 12.13 11.15
N VAL A 303 4.82 12.30 10.41
CA VAL A 303 6.15 11.76 10.77
C VAL A 303 7.27 12.80 10.88
N ALA A 304 6.96 14.10 10.89
CA ALA A 304 7.96 15.17 10.80
C ALA A 304 9.12 15.02 11.80
N LYS A 305 8.81 14.64 13.05
CA LYS A 305 9.79 14.39 14.12
C LYS A 305 10.72 13.19 13.88
N TYR A 306 10.31 12.19 13.11
CA TYR A 306 11.11 10.99 12.80
C TYR A 306 11.97 11.17 11.56
N LEU A 307 11.43 11.83 10.53
CA LEU A 307 12.03 11.87 9.19
C LEU A 307 13.47 12.39 9.20
N ARG A 308 13.80 13.37 10.05
CA ARG A 308 15.16 13.93 10.12
C ARG A 308 16.19 12.91 10.59
N GLU A 309 15.92 12.18 11.68
CA GLU A 309 16.82 11.13 12.18
C GLU A 309 17.00 10.02 11.12
N TRP A 310 15.89 9.59 10.52
CA TRP A 310 15.87 8.51 9.52
C TRP A 310 16.63 8.87 8.23
N VAL A 311 16.42 10.07 7.66
CA VAL A 311 17.14 10.54 6.46
C VAL A 311 18.62 10.76 6.77
N MET A 312 18.95 11.47 7.86
CA MET A 312 20.35 11.73 8.22
C MET A 312 21.13 10.45 8.48
N TYR A 313 20.50 9.44 9.12
CA TYR A 313 21.12 8.14 9.33
C TYR A 313 21.37 7.39 8.01
N HIS A 314 20.32 7.15 7.22
CA HIS A 314 20.42 6.30 6.03
C HIS A 314 21.25 6.93 4.90
N ALA A 315 21.26 8.26 4.78
CA ALA A 315 22.14 8.95 3.82
C ALA A 315 23.63 8.71 4.14
N THR A 316 23.94 8.76 5.43
CA THR A 316 25.31 8.63 5.96
C THR A 316 25.92 7.23 5.77
N ILE A 317 25.09 6.20 5.55
CA ILE A 317 25.52 4.83 5.23
C ILE A 317 25.37 4.43 3.75
N GLY A 318 24.89 5.33 2.88
CA GLY A 318 24.93 5.15 1.42
C GLY A 318 23.64 5.38 0.64
N ILE A 319 22.51 5.76 1.25
CA ILE A 319 21.31 6.15 0.47
C ILE A 319 21.55 7.52 -0.17
N GLN A 320 21.45 7.59 -1.50
CA GLN A 320 21.71 8.82 -2.24
C GLN A 320 20.46 9.70 -2.42
N ARG A 321 19.27 9.09 -2.46
CA ARG A 321 18.00 9.76 -2.75
C ARG A 321 16.83 9.15 -1.98
N PHE A 322 15.89 9.98 -1.55
CA PHE A 322 14.72 9.58 -0.76
C PHE A 322 13.43 9.96 -1.49
N ILE A 323 12.48 9.03 -1.60
CA ILE A 323 11.16 9.25 -2.18
C ILE A 323 10.10 9.00 -1.11
N ILE A 324 9.53 10.07 -0.55
CA ILE A 324 8.64 10.02 0.62
C ILE A 324 7.19 10.13 0.13
N TYR A 325 6.43 9.04 0.21
CA TYR A 325 5.01 8.99 -0.15
C TYR A 325 4.16 9.51 1.02
N ASP A 326 3.82 10.79 0.99
CA ASP A 326 3.01 11.48 2.00
C ASP A 326 1.52 11.19 1.79
N ASN A 327 0.89 10.45 2.71
CA ASN A 327 -0.54 10.13 2.66
C ASN A 327 -1.44 11.30 3.11
N GLY A 328 -1.02 12.55 2.89
CA GLY A 328 -1.71 13.74 3.38
C GLY A 328 -1.57 13.88 4.88
N SER A 329 -0.34 14.18 5.32
CA SER A 329 0.03 14.54 6.69
C SER A 329 -0.49 15.94 7.07
N ASP A 330 -0.72 16.14 8.36
CA ASP A 330 -1.18 17.40 8.98
C ASP A 330 -0.17 17.99 10.00
N ASP A 331 1.05 17.46 10.05
CA ASP A 331 2.19 17.98 10.83
C ASP A 331 3.22 18.74 9.96
N GLU A 332 4.34 19.16 10.57
CA GLU A 332 5.37 20.02 9.96
C GLU A 332 6.27 19.29 8.92
N LEU A 333 5.75 18.25 8.26
CA LEU A 333 6.49 17.38 7.33
C LEU A 333 7.11 18.16 6.17
N ASN A 334 6.39 19.15 5.62
CA ASN A 334 6.87 20.01 4.54
C ASN A 334 8.15 20.74 4.97
N ASP A 335 8.10 21.42 6.11
CA ASP A 335 9.24 22.17 6.65
C ASP A 335 10.44 21.25 6.93
N VAL A 336 10.21 20.01 7.38
CA VAL A 336 11.29 19.03 7.58
C VAL A 336 11.92 18.63 6.24
N VAL A 337 11.12 18.38 5.21
CA VAL A 337 11.61 18.09 3.84
C VAL A 337 12.40 19.25 3.26
N GLU A 338 11.88 20.49 3.27
CA GLU A 338 12.61 21.63 2.70
C GLU A 338 13.90 21.95 3.47
N ARG A 339 13.92 21.75 4.79
CA ARG A 339 15.15 21.92 5.59
C ARG A 339 16.18 20.82 5.29
N LEU A 340 15.76 19.56 5.10
CA LEU A 340 16.66 18.49 4.63
C LEU A 340 17.24 18.79 3.23
N LYS A 341 16.46 19.33 2.29
CA LYS A 341 16.98 19.79 0.99
C LYS A 341 18.00 20.93 1.13
N SER A 342 17.74 21.90 2.02
CA SER A 342 18.69 22.99 2.30
C SER A 342 20.03 22.48 2.87
N GLU A 343 19.98 21.37 3.60
CA GLU A 343 21.13 20.62 4.13
C GLU A 343 21.74 19.64 3.10
N ARG A 344 21.35 19.74 1.82
CA ARG A 344 21.82 18.97 0.66
C ARG A 344 21.42 17.48 0.60
N TYR A 345 20.43 17.05 1.36
CA TYR A 345 19.82 15.72 1.18
C TYR A 345 18.83 15.72 -0.01
N ASP A 346 18.98 14.80 -0.96
CA ASP A 346 18.05 14.64 -2.09
C ASP A 346 16.75 13.95 -1.62
N VAL A 347 15.81 14.75 -1.11
CA VAL A 347 14.51 14.29 -0.59
C VAL A 347 13.37 14.80 -1.47
N THR A 348 12.77 13.89 -2.23
CA THR A 348 11.55 14.12 -3.02
C THR A 348 10.33 13.67 -2.22
N LYS A 349 9.38 14.58 -1.99
CA LYS A 349 8.08 14.24 -1.38
C LYS A 349 7.03 14.05 -2.48
N VAL A 350 6.50 12.84 -2.59
CA VAL A 350 5.36 12.50 -3.47
C VAL A 350 4.09 12.56 -2.63
N LEU A 351 3.11 13.37 -3.03
CA LEU A 351 1.81 13.37 -2.35
C LEU A 351 0.95 12.22 -2.88
N TRP A 352 0.55 11.33 -1.97
CA TRP A 352 -0.23 10.13 -2.28
C TRP A 352 -1.53 10.12 -1.45
N ILE A 353 -2.52 10.93 -1.85
CA ILE A 353 -3.73 11.17 -1.04
C ILE A 353 -4.58 9.91 -0.78
N TRP A 354 -4.38 8.86 -1.57
CA TRP A 354 -5.21 7.67 -1.69
C TRP A 354 -5.23 6.83 -0.38
N PRO A 355 -6.34 6.78 0.38
CA PRO A 355 -6.36 6.11 1.68
C PRO A 355 -6.36 4.59 1.53
N LYS A 356 -5.63 3.88 2.41
CA LYS A 356 -5.54 2.41 2.42
C LYS A 356 -4.95 1.82 1.13
N THR A 357 -3.86 2.35 0.60
CA THR A 357 -3.24 1.95 -0.69
C THR A 357 -1.71 1.83 -0.63
N GLN A 358 -1.12 1.41 0.50
CA GLN A 358 0.34 1.31 0.65
C GLN A 358 1.00 0.44 -0.42
N GLU A 359 0.36 -0.69 -0.73
CA GLU A 359 0.77 -1.65 -1.73
C GLU A 359 0.81 -0.99 -3.13
N ALA A 360 -0.30 -0.37 -3.56
CA ALA A 360 -0.35 0.38 -4.82
C ALA A 360 0.66 1.54 -4.88
N GLY A 361 0.86 2.27 -3.78
CA GLY A 361 1.82 3.37 -3.70
C GLY A 361 3.27 2.91 -3.77
N PHE A 362 3.59 1.71 -3.29
CA PHE A 362 4.91 1.10 -3.47
C PHE A 362 5.09 0.49 -4.87
N SER A 363 4.05 -0.08 -5.50
CA SER A 363 4.08 -0.41 -6.93
C SER A 363 4.28 0.86 -7.80
N HIS A 364 3.65 1.98 -7.42
CA HIS A 364 3.91 3.29 -8.04
C HIS A 364 5.35 3.77 -7.79
N ALA A 365 5.89 3.59 -6.57
CA ALA A 365 7.27 3.94 -6.25
C ALA A 365 8.30 3.15 -7.07
N ALA A 366 8.05 1.86 -7.31
CA ALA A 366 8.88 1.01 -8.17
C ALA A 366 8.91 1.53 -9.62
N VAL A 367 7.75 1.89 -10.18
CA VAL A 367 7.66 2.42 -11.56
C VAL A 367 8.29 3.81 -11.66
N TYR A 368 7.89 4.75 -10.80
CA TYR A 368 8.39 6.12 -10.79
C TYR A 368 9.91 6.18 -10.50
N GLY A 369 10.40 5.31 -9.62
CA GLY A 369 11.81 5.22 -9.27
C GLY A 369 12.68 4.49 -10.28
N LYS A 370 12.12 3.69 -11.20
CA LYS A 370 12.87 2.85 -12.16
C LYS A 370 13.93 3.64 -12.94
N ASP A 371 13.56 4.85 -13.37
CA ASP A 371 14.40 5.73 -14.18
C ASP A 371 15.42 6.50 -13.32
N MET A 372 15.14 6.63 -12.01
CA MET A 372 15.91 7.45 -11.05
C MET A 372 16.87 6.68 -10.15
N CYS A 373 16.65 5.37 -9.98
CA CYS A 373 17.21 4.52 -8.93
C CYS A 373 17.51 3.11 -9.48
N THR A 374 18.70 2.54 -9.20
CA THR A 374 19.00 1.14 -9.54
C THR A 374 18.42 0.20 -8.49
N TRP A 375 18.82 0.38 -7.23
CA TRP A 375 18.25 -0.30 -6.08
C TRP A 375 17.36 0.64 -5.27
N MET A 376 16.28 0.11 -4.68
CA MET A 376 15.38 0.84 -3.80
C MET A 376 15.13 0.06 -2.50
N MET A 377 15.40 0.72 -1.38
CA MET A 377 15.14 0.23 -0.02
C MET A 377 13.71 0.56 0.42
N TYR A 378 12.94 -0.44 0.87
CA TYR A 378 11.55 -0.28 1.32
C TYR A 378 11.45 -0.45 2.85
N LEU A 379 11.63 0.64 3.59
CA LEU A 379 11.58 0.68 5.06
C LEU A 379 10.56 1.71 5.56
N ASP A 380 9.95 1.44 6.72
CA ASP A 380 9.16 2.44 7.42
C ASP A 380 10.08 3.45 8.15
N VAL A 381 9.58 4.65 8.45
CA VAL A 381 10.40 5.76 9.02
C VAL A 381 10.89 5.48 10.46
N ASP A 382 10.31 4.50 11.15
CA ASP A 382 10.77 3.98 12.43
C ASP A 382 11.61 2.69 12.31
N GLU A 383 12.17 2.43 11.12
CA GLU A 383 13.01 1.27 10.83
C GLU A 383 14.39 1.67 10.29
N PHE A 384 15.44 1.08 10.90
CA PHE A 384 16.83 1.46 10.68
C PHE A 384 17.66 0.24 10.28
N LEU A 385 18.18 0.23 9.05
CA LEU A 385 19.09 -0.80 8.56
C LEU A 385 20.45 -0.69 9.26
N PHE A 386 20.88 -1.76 9.92
CA PHE A 386 22.09 -1.80 10.75
C PHE A 386 22.86 -3.11 10.49
N SER A 387 24.18 -3.04 10.40
CA SER A 387 25.05 -4.22 10.44
C SER A 387 25.89 -4.25 11.71
N PRO A 388 25.93 -5.37 12.46
CA PRO A 388 26.82 -5.54 13.60
C PRO A 388 28.29 -5.22 13.32
N VAL A 389 28.82 -5.53 12.13
CA VAL A 389 30.23 -5.23 11.78
C VAL A 389 30.52 -3.73 11.67
N TRP A 390 29.52 -2.86 11.56
CA TRP A 390 29.71 -1.41 11.59
C TRP A 390 30.04 -0.87 12.99
N SER A 391 29.77 -1.63 14.06
CA SER A 391 29.94 -1.20 15.45
C SER A 391 31.32 -0.58 15.74
N ASN A 392 32.38 -1.16 15.15
CA ASN A 392 33.76 -0.75 15.34
C ASN A 392 34.21 0.40 14.42
N LYS A 393 33.46 0.71 13.34
CA LYS A 393 33.85 1.73 12.34
C LYS A 393 33.75 3.14 12.95
N SER A 394 34.90 3.81 13.12
CA SER A 394 35.01 5.10 13.82
C SER A 394 34.16 6.19 13.16
N LYS A 395 34.22 6.27 11.83
CA LYS A 395 33.39 7.10 10.96
C LYS A 395 32.47 6.24 10.08
N PRO A 396 31.34 6.78 9.60
CA PRO A 396 30.49 6.15 8.59
C PRO A 396 31.09 6.26 7.17
N SER A 397 30.49 5.57 6.19
CA SER A 397 30.83 5.66 4.76
C SER A 397 29.63 5.26 3.88
N ASP A 398 29.55 5.86 2.70
CA ASP A 398 28.61 5.53 1.62
C ASP A 398 28.72 4.10 1.08
N GLN A 399 29.83 3.41 1.36
CA GLN A 399 30.05 2.01 0.98
C GLN A 399 29.34 1.03 1.94
N MET A 400 28.80 1.49 3.07
CA MET A 400 28.28 0.61 4.14
C MET A 400 27.04 -0.19 3.72
N ILE A 401 26.07 0.42 3.02
CA ILE A 401 24.97 -0.36 2.43
C ILE A 401 25.46 -1.12 1.18
N ARG A 402 26.43 -0.60 0.42
CA ARG A 402 26.94 -1.29 -0.79
C ARG A 402 27.51 -2.67 -0.47
N SER A 403 28.16 -2.86 0.68
CA SER A 403 28.64 -4.18 1.12
C SER A 403 27.55 -5.16 1.57
N LEU A 404 26.26 -4.76 1.54
CA LEU A 404 25.10 -5.63 1.75
C LEU A 404 24.38 -5.97 0.42
N LEU A 405 24.77 -5.30 -0.68
CA LEU A 405 24.29 -5.63 -2.02
C LEU A 405 25.05 -6.85 -2.56
N PRO A 406 24.46 -7.63 -3.46
CA PRO A 406 25.16 -8.68 -4.16
C PRO A 406 26.00 -8.07 -5.32
N SER A 407 26.81 -8.88 -5.99
CA SER A 407 27.54 -8.46 -7.20
C SER A 407 26.60 -8.27 -8.40
N ASP A 408 26.99 -7.41 -9.35
CA ASP A 408 26.22 -7.15 -10.58
C ASP A 408 26.11 -8.38 -11.50
N GLU A 409 27.03 -9.36 -11.36
CA GLU A 409 26.99 -10.67 -12.04
C GLU A 409 25.98 -11.65 -11.40
N SER A 410 25.44 -11.33 -10.22
CA SER A 410 24.51 -12.23 -9.51
C SER A 410 23.08 -12.08 -10.02
N MET A 411 22.33 -13.19 -9.96
CA MET A 411 20.88 -13.18 -10.21
C MET A 411 20.06 -12.76 -8.97
N ILE A 412 20.65 -12.09 -7.99
CA ILE A 412 19.92 -11.67 -6.78
C ILE A 412 19.22 -10.33 -7.02
N GLY A 413 17.90 -10.36 -7.26
CA GLY A 413 17.08 -9.16 -7.46
C GLY A 413 16.59 -8.50 -6.16
N GLN A 414 16.71 -9.17 -5.01
CA GLN A 414 16.23 -8.66 -3.72
C GLN A 414 17.05 -9.19 -2.54
N VAL A 415 17.55 -8.29 -1.68
CA VAL A 415 18.20 -8.64 -0.42
C VAL A 415 17.26 -8.33 0.74
N SER A 416 16.93 -9.34 1.53
CA SER A 416 15.97 -9.26 2.64
C SER A 416 16.66 -9.33 4.00
N PHE A 417 16.29 -8.46 4.93
CA PHE A 417 16.89 -8.33 6.26
C PHE A 417 15.84 -8.63 7.33
N LYS A 418 16.17 -9.42 8.35
CA LYS A 418 15.26 -9.69 9.48
C LYS A 418 15.03 -8.42 10.32
N SER A 419 13.87 -8.33 10.98
CA SER A 419 13.52 -7.18 11.82
C SER A 419 13.62 -7.53 13.32
N LEU A 420 14.26 -6.65 14.08
CA LEU A 420 14.30 -6.68 15.55
C LEU A 420 13.33 -5.64 16.08
N GLU A 421 12.31 -6.07 16.84
CA GLU A 421 11.25 -5.17 17.33
C GLU A 421 11.64 -4.52 18.67
N PHE A 422 11.89 -3.21 18.68
CA PHE A 422 12.25 -2.43 19.86
C PHE A 422 11.03 -1.94 20.66
N GLY A 423 11.20 -1.89 21.98
CA GLY A 423 10.22 -1.51 23.00
C GLY A 423 10.43 -0.12 23.61
N PRO A 424 9.47 0.38 24.41
CA PRO A 424 9.49 1.76 24.92
C PRO A 424 10.65 2.09 25.85
N SER A 425 11.34 1.11 26.43
CA SER A 425 12.63 1.31 27.12
C SER A 425 12.56 2.31 28.29
N ASN A 426 11.53 2.19 29.11
CA ASN A 426 11.14 3.12 30.18
C ASN A 426 10.78 4.55 29.72
N GLN A 427 10.66 4.81 28.41
CA GLN A 427 10.27 6.12 27.89
C GLN A 427 8.74 6.27 27.84
N THR A 428 8.23 7.31 28.50
CA THR A 428 6.80 7.69 28.47
C THR A 428 6.47 8.76 27.40
N ARG A 429 7.49 9.27 26.71
CA ARG A 429 7.39 10.29 25.64
C ARG A 429 8.37 9.95 24.51
N HIS A 430 8.20 10.58 23.33
CA HIS A 430 9.21 10.51 22.27
C HIS A 430 10.57 10.99 22.82
N PRO A 431 11.66 10.22 22.67
CA PRO A 431 12.95 10.59 23.23
C PRO A 431 13.53 11.80 22.50
N ALA A 432 13.98 12.83 23.23
CA ALA A 432 14.59 14.00 22.60
C ALA A 432 15.80 13.63 21.70
N GLY A 433 16.57 12.61 22.08
CA GLY A 433 17.70 12.10 21.29
C GLY A 433 17.33 11.33 20.01
N GLY A 434 16.04 11.19 19.69
CA GLY A 434 15.57 10.32 18.61
C GLY A 434 15.37 8.86 19.06
N VAL A 435 14.75 8.07 18.19
CA VAL A 435 14.37 6.67 18.46
C VAL A 435 15.59 5.80 18.72
N THR A 436 16.69 6.01 17.99
CA THR A 436 17.94 5.26 18.15
C THR A 436 18.67 5.53 19.47
N GLN A 437 18.33 6.62 20.16
CA GLN A 437 18.94 6.99 21.44
C GLN A 437 18.06 6.67 22.65
N GLY A 438 16.74 6.72 22.53
CA GLY A 438 15.84 6.44 23.66
C GLY A 438 15.39 4.99 23.76
N TYR A 439 15.20 4.31 22.63
CA TYR A 439 14.71 2.93 22.61
C TYR A 439 15.89 1.94 22.45
N THR A 440 16.10 1.11 23.47
CA THR A 440 17.24 0.17 23.61
C THR A 440 16.84 -1.18 24.19
N CYS A 441 15.62 -1.32 24.69
CA CYS A 441 14.96 -2.60 24.90
C CYS A 441 14.44 -3.13 23.57
N ARG A 442 14.58 -4.41 23.31
CA ARG A 442 13.93 -5.10 22.21
C ARG A 442 13.43 -6.48 22.62
N ARG A 443 12.56 -7.01 21.77
CA ARG A 443 12.16 -8.41 21.83
C ARG A 443 13.31 -9.32 21.40
N GLU A 444 13.37 -10.52 21.97
CA GLU A 444 14.35 -11.54 21.58
C GLU A 444 14.08 -12.05 20.17
N GLU A 445 12.83 -12.41 19.91
CA GLU A 445 12.37 -12.99 18.64
C GLU A 445 12.65 -12.09 17.42
N GLU A 446 13.32 -12.66 16.42
CA GLU A 446 13.43 -12.08 15.08
C GLU A 446 12.06 -12.09 14.38
N LYS A 447 11.76 -11.04 13.60
CA LYS A 447 10.46 -10.82 12.94
C LYS A 447 10.62 -10.45 11.46
N ARG A 448 9.48 -10.11 10.84
CA ARG A 448 9.26 -9.90 9.40
C ARG A 448 10.47 -9.32 8.69
N HIS A 449 10.76 -9.88 7.52
CA HIS A 449 11.77 -9.31 6.63
C HIS A 449 11.34 -7.92 6.12
N LYS A 450 12.35 -7.17 5.70
CA LYS A 450 12.28 -5.94 4.89
C LYS A 450 13.32 -6.05 3.78
N SER A 451 13.25 -5.31 2.68
CA SER A 451 14.24 -5.49 1.60
C SER A 451 14.74 -4.24 0.88
N ILE A 452 15.88 -4.43 0.23
CA ILE A 452 16.39 -3.59 -0.85
C ILE A 452 16.21 -4.38 -2.16
N VAL A 453 15.57 -3.75 -3.14
CA VAL A 453 15.10 -4.38 -4.39
C VAL A 453 15.76 -3.73 -5.60
N LEU A 454 16.26 -4.54 -6.53
CA LEU A 454 16.77 -4.11 -7.82
C LEU A 454 15.58 -3.79 -8.74
N LEU A 455 15.39 -2.52 -9.12
CA LEU A 455 14.17 -2.10 -9.82
C LEU A 455 14.03 -2.68 -11.24
N SER A 456 15.13 -3.14 -11.85
CA SER A 456 15.10 -3.89 -13.11
C SER A 456 14.70 -5.37 -12.95
N ALA A 457 14.76 -5.93 -11.74
CA ALA A 457 14.40 -7.32 -11.44
C ALA A 457 12.93 -7.50 -11.03
N VAL A 458 12.20 -6.42 -10.73
CA VAL A 458 10.79 -6.45 -10.34
C VAL A 458 9.92 -7.06 -11.47
N GLU A 459 9.02 -7.95 -11.09
CA GLU A 459 8.13 -8.68 -11.98
C GLU A 459 7.10 -7.75 -12.67
N HIS A 460 6.59 -8.14 -13.84
CA HIS A 460 5.61 -7.35 -14.58
C HIS A 460 4.35 -7.07 -13.77
N SER A 461 3.89 -7.98 -12.90
CA SER A 461 2.73 -7.75 -12.02
C SER A 461 2.85 -6.55 -11.08
N LEU A 462 4.07 -6.11 -10.75
CA LEU A 462 4.35 -5.18 -9.64
C LEU A 462 3.78 -5.64 -8.28
N TYR A 463 3.53 -6.96 -8.11
CA TYR A 463 3.05 -7.53 -6.85
C TYR A 463 3.98 -7.15 -5.69
N THR A 464 3.40 -6.70 -4.59
CA THR A 464 4.17 -6.31 -3.41
C THR A 464 3.57 -6.84 -2.11
N ALA A 465 4.42 -7.41 -1.26
CA ALA A 465 4.14 -7.70 0.14
C ALA A 465 4.62 -6.53 1.05
N ILE A 466 4.34 -5.30 0.61
CA ILE A 466 4.74 -4.01 1.19
C ILE A 466 6.27 -3.76 1.12
N HIS A 467 7.09 -4.62 1.71
CA HIS A 467 8.56 -4.46 1.78
C HIS A 467 9.31 -5.47 0.91
N HIS A 468 8.59 -6.20 0.06
CA HIS A 468 9.11 -7.20 -0.87
C HIS A 468 8.30 -7.15 -2.16
N PHE A 469 8.91 -7.53 -3.27
CA PHE A 469 8.25 -7.64 -4.57
C PHE A 469 8.34 -9.06 -5.12
N SER A 470 7.42 -9.43 -6.01
CA SER A 470 7.71 -10.49 -6.98
C SER A 470 8.87 -10.05 -7.87
N LEU A 471 9.76 -10.98 -8.17
CA LEU A 471 10.83 -10.81 -9.14
C LEU A 471 10.49 -11.56 -10.43
N LYS A 472 11.12 -11.18 -11.54
CA LYS A 472 11.06 -11.96 -12.78
C LYS A 472 11.75 -13.31 -12.59
N GLY A 473 11.41 -14.29 -13.41
CA GLY A 473 11.83 -15.69 -13.24
C GLY A 473 13.34 -15.95 -13.31
N GLU A 474 14.11 -15.03 -13.90
CA GLU A 474 15.57 -15.07 -13.94
C GLU A 474 16.25 -14.54 -12.66
N TYR A 475 15.50 -13.95 -11.71
CA TYR A 475 16.03 -13.35 -10.49
C TYR A 475 15.54 -14.04 -9.20
N GLU A 476 16.48 -14.30 -8.29
CA GLU A 476 16.24 -14.84 -6.96
C GLU A 476 16.26 -13.75 -5.87
N TRP A 477 15.86 -14.11 -4.65
CA TRP A 477 15.94 -13.26 -3.46
C TRP A 477 16.72 -14.00 -2.36
N ARG A 478 17.53 -13.27 -1.60
CA ARG A 478 18.26 -13.82 -0.44
C ARG A 478 17.78 -13.20 0.87
N VAL A 479 17.96 -13.92 1.97
CA VAL A 479 17.95 -13.33 3.32
C VAL A 479 19.41 -13.10 3.73
N ALA A 480 19.72 -11.89 4.21
CA ALA A 480 21.01 -11.59 4.83
C ALA A 480 21.09 -12.23 6.23
N ASP A 481 22.28 -12.69 6.61
CA ASP A 481 22.50 -13.16 7.99
C ASP A 481 22.38 -11.99 8.98
N THR A 482 22.00 -12.24 10.24
CA THR A 482 21.80 -11.15 11.20
C THR A 482 23.08 -10.52 11.74
N GLU A 483 24.25 -11.15 11.55
CA GLU A 483 25.56 -10.49 11.72
C GLU A 483 26.05 -9.81 10.44
N GLU A 484 25.47 -10.13 9.27
CA GLU A 484 25.65 -9.38 8.02
C GLU A 484 24.82 -8.09 8.02
N GLY A 485 23.51 -8.18 8.27
CA GLY A 485 22.60 -7.03 8.27
C GLY A 485 21.22 -7.33 8.88
N VAL A 486 20.68 -6.37 9.63
CA VAL A 486 19.42 -6.47 10.35
C VAL A 486 18.69 -5.12 10.39
N VAL A 487 17.36 -5.13 10.54
CA VAL A 487 16.56 -3.90 10.64
C VAL A 487 16.08 -3.71 12.07
N ASN A 488 16.58 -2.67 12.74
CA ASN A 488 16.08 -2.23 14.04
C ASN A 488 14.77 -1.46 13.82
N HIS A 489 13.64 -2.07 14.18
CA HIS A 489 12.30 -1.51 14.02
C HIS A 489 11.78 -1.02 15.38
N TYR A 490 11.65 0.29 15.51
CA TYR A 490 11.13 0.97 16.70
C TYR A 490 9.60 0.90 16.77
N LYS A 491 9.10 -0.34 16.73
CA LYS A 491 7.69 -0.71 16.57
C LYS A 491 6.82 -0.23 17.73
N TYR A 492 7.23 -0.57 18.95
CA TYR A 492 6.50 -0.30 20.19
C TYR A 492 7.12 0.91 20.88
N GLN A 493 6.73 2.10 20.42
CA GLN A 493 7.21 3.36 20.95
C GLN A 493 6.52 3.73 22.28
N ALA A 494 7.01 4.77 22.95
CA ALA A 494 6.32 5.43 24.06
C ALA A 494 4.83 5.64 23.73
N TRP A 495 3.92 5.37 24.69
CA TRP A 495 2.50 5.17 24.38
C TRP A 495 1.84 6.31 23.59
N ARG A 496 2.15 7.57 23.94
CA ARG A 496 1.64 8.76 23.23
C ARG A 496 1.90 8.71 21.72
N GLU A 497 3.01 8.10 21.31
CA GLU A 497 3.36 7.89 19.90
C GLU A 497 2.73 6.63 19.33
N PHE A 498 2.79 5.50 20.06
CA PHE A 498 2.16 4.26 19.61
C PHE A 498 0.66 4.42 19.36
N LYS A 499 -0.03 5.23 20.18
CA LYS A 499 -1.45 5.58 20.05
C LYS A 499 -1.79 6.27 18.72
N ALA A 500 -0.84 6.88 18.01
CA ALA A 500 -1.07 7.39 16.66
C ALA A 500 -1.40 6.27 15.65
N LYS A 501 -0.75 5.10 15.79
CA LYS A 501 -0.94 3.93 14.91
C LYS A 501 -2.36 3.31 14.99
N PHE A 502 -3.20 3.75 15.93
CA PHE A 502 -4.64 3.43 15.98
C PHE A 502 -5.51 4.34 15.09
N LYS A 503 -5.10 5.60 14.84
CA LYS A 503 -5.96 6.58 14.13
C LYS A 503 -6.01 6.31 12.63
N ARG A 504 -4.91 5.87 12.04
CA ARG A 504 -4.76 5.69 10.59
C ARG A 504 -3.75 4.58 10.29
N ARG A 505 -4.09 3.69 9.36
CA ARG A 505 -3.18 2.68 8.77
C ARG A 505 -3.25 2.76 7.25
N VAL A 506 -2.11 2.62 6.58
CA VAL A 506 -1.97 2.86 5.13
C VAL A 506 -2.06 1.61 4.25
N SER A 507 -1.72 0.42 4.75
CA SER A 507 -1.93 -0.85 4.01
C SER A 507 -3.41 -1.09 3.68
N ALA A 508 -3.69 -1.55 2.47
CA ALA A 508 -5.00 -1.95 1.96
C ALA A 508 -5.55 -3.18 2.70
N TYR A 509 -4.70 -4.14 3.03
CA TYR A 509 -5.10 -5.45 3.54
C TYR A 509 -5.05 -5.56 5.07
N VAL A 510 -4.34 -4.69 5.78
CA VAL A 510 -4.28 -4.74 7.25
C VAL A 510 -5.51 -4.08 7.90
N VAL A 511 -6.23 -4.90 8.66
CA VAL A 511 -7.43 -4.56 9.45
C VAL A 511 -7.17 -3.40 10.42
N ASP A 512 -8.13 -2.47 10.51
CA ASP A 512 -8.10 -1.39 11.50
C ASP A 512 -8.28 -1.97 12.91
N TRP A 513 -7.43 -1.55 13.85
CA TRP A 513 -7.34 -2.17 15.17
C TRP A 513 -8.61 -2.05 16.01
N THR A 514 -9.41 -1.02 15.73
CA THR A 514 -10.73 -0.77 16.33
C THR A 514 -11.80 -1.78 15.90
N ARG A 515 -11.58 -2.56 14.84
CA ARG A 515 -12.50 -3.62 14.41
C ARG A 515 -12.26 -4.90 15.20
N VAL A 516 -13.33 -5.52 15.67
CA VAL A 516 -13.31 -6.84 16.33
C VAL A 516 -13.23 -7.96 15.28
N SER A 517 -12.11 -8.01 14.56
CA SER A 517 -11.84 -9.03 13.53
C SER A 517 -10.36 -9.37 13.47
N ASN A 518 -10.06 -10.66 13.22
CA ASN A 518 -8.71 -11.23 13.28
C ASN A 518 -7.90 -10.80 14.53
N PRO A 519 -8.35 -11.20 15.75
CA PRO A 519 -7.72 -10.80 17.01
C PRO A 519 -6.33 -11.42 17.23
N THR A 520 -6.05 -12.57 16.61
CA THR A 520 -4.79 -13.32 16.72
C THR A 520 -3.74 -12.91 15.67
N SER A 521 -4.01 -11.88 14.86
CA SER A 521 -3.08 -11.43 13.82
C SER A 521 -1.75 -10.91 14.39
N ARG A 522 -0.65 -11.32 13.75
CA ARG A 522 0.71 -10.79 14.01
C ARG A 522 0.86 -9.27 13.71
N ASP A 523 -0.14 -8.65 13.09
CA ASP A 523 -0.25 -7.20 12.90
C ASP A 523 -0.79 -6.44 14.11
N ARG A 524 -1.26 -7.14 15.15
CA ARG A 524 -1.67 -6.56 16.45
C ARG A 524 -0.52 -6.66 17.47
N THR A 525 -0.53 -5.77 18.47
CA THR A 525 0.39 -5.86 19.61
C THR A 525 -0.12 -6.90 20.61
N PRO A 526 0.73 -7.83 21.10
CA PRO A 526 0.37 -8.74 22.18
C PRO A 526 -0.21 -8.00 23.40
N GLY A 527 -1.30 -8.53 23.97
CA GLY A 527 -1.98 -7.94 25.14
C GLY A 527 -2.81 -6.68 24.88
N LEU A 528 -2.76 -6.08 23.68
CA LEU A 528 -3.44 -4.80 23.41
C LEU A 528 -4.74 -4.99 22.62
N GLY A 529 -5.85 -4.61 23.25
CA GLY A 529 -7.21 -4.74 22.70
C GLY A 529 -7.59 -3.69 21.63
N PHE A 530 -8.89 -3.62 21.33
CA PHE A 530 -9.45 -2.82 20.23
C PHE A 530 -9.59 -1.32 20.54
N LYS A 531 -9.26 -0.86 21.75
CA LYS A 531 -9.41 0.55 22.18
C LYS A 531 -8.03 1.19 22.42
N PRO A 532 -7.82 2.47 22.08
CA PRO A 532 -6.56 3.18 22.29
C PRO A 532 -6.40 3.64 23.75
N ILE A 533 -6.37 2.68 24.66
CA ILE A 533 -6.13 2.82 26.12
C ILE A 533 -4.72 2.30 26.41
N GLU A 534 -3.99 2.99 27.29
CA GLU A 534 -2.62 2.60 27.66
C GLU A 534 -2.64 1.32 28.51
N PRO A 535 -1.91 0.26 28.14
CA PRO A 535 -1.71 -0.89 29.01
C PRO A 535 -0.89 -0.52 30.25
N GLU A 536 -1.20 -1.15 31.37
CA GLU A 536 -0.36 -1.10 32.56
C GLU A 536 1.07 -1.58 32.23
N GLY A 537 2.07 -0.91 32.80
CA GLY A 537 3.48 -1.22 32.53
C GLY A 537 3.95 -0.98 31.08
N TRP A 538 3.19 -0.27 30.22
CA TRP A 538 3.57 -0.10 28.80
C TRP A 538 5.02 0.33 28.59
N ALA A 539 5.52 1.28 29.41
CA ALA A 539 6.88 1.78 29.30
C ALA A 539 7.96 0.70 29.54
N GLN A 540 7.65 -0.36 30.28
CA GLN A 540 8.53 -1.48 30.64
C GLN A 540 8.45 -2.66 29.66
N ASN A 541 7.36 -2.74 28.88
CA ASN A 541 7.10 -3.87 27.99
C ASN A 541 8.11 -3.99 26.82
N PHE A 542 8.20 -5.19 26.25
CA PHE A 542 9.06 -5.51 25.09
C PHE A 542 10.56 -5.25 25.35
N CYS A 543 11.02 -5.63 26.55
CA CYS A 543 12.41 -5.54 27.01
C CYS A 543 13.00 -6.90 27.36
N GLU A 544 12.83 -7.89 26.48
CA GLU A 544 13.46 -9.20 26.60
C GLU A 544 15.00 -9.12 26.46
N ILE A 545 15.53 -8.23 25.60
CA ILE A 545 16.97 -8.00 25.39
C ILE A 545 17.30 -6.49 25.40
N MET A 546 18.36 -6.11 26.11
CA MET A 546 18.95 -4.76 26.07
C MET A 546 19.99 -4.65 24.94
N ASP A 547 19.59 -4.07 23.80
CA ASP A 547 20.43 -3.87 22.63
C ASP A 547 20.91 -2.42 22.51
N MET A 548 22.18 -2.20 22.83
CA MET A 548 22.83 -0.87 22.82
C MET A 548 23.65 -0.61 21.54
N ARG A 549 23.66 -1.53 20.57
CA ARG A 549 24.60 -1.50 19.42
C ARG A 549 24.41 -0.25 18.56
N LEU A 550 23.22 -0.06 18.01
CA LEU A 550 22.92 1.09 17.15
C LEU A 550 22.97 2.43 17.93
N LYS A 551 22.60 2.46 19.21
CA LYS A 551 22.71 3.65 20.08
C LYS A 551 24.15 4.11 20.27
N ARG A 552 25.07 3.18 20.53
CA ARG A 552 26.52 3.47 20.65
C ARG A 552 27.07 3.98 19.32
N LEU A 553 26.69 3.33 18.21
CA LEU A 553 27.16 3.69 16.87
C LEU A 553 26.68 5.07 16.42
N THR A 554 25.37 5.34 16.52
CA THR A 554 24.79 6.66 16.18
C THR A 554 25.33 7.76 17.06
N ARG A 555 25.47 7.55 18.39
CA ARG A 555 26.11 8.53 19.29
C ARG A 555 27.52 8.88 18.84
N LYS A 556 28.31 7.89 18.42
CA LYS A 556 29.69 8.07 17.93
C LYS A 556 29.77 8.86 16.62
N TRP A 557 28.81 8.68 15.71
CA TRP A 557 28.80 9.33 14.40
C TRP A 557 28.11 10.70 14.36
N PHE A 558 27.08 10.92 15.19
CA PHE A 558 26.21 12.10 15.14
C PHE A 558 26.14 12.90 16.45
N GLY A 559 26.71 12.40 17.55
CA GLY A 559 26.72 13.08 18.83
C GLY A 559 27.80 14.16 18.92
N ARG A 560 27.39 15.39 19.23
CA ARG A 560 28.27 16.52 19.58
C ARG A 560 28.34 16.66 21.10
N PRO A 561 29.53 16.77 21.72
CA PRO A 561 29.64 16.98 23.17
C PRO A 561 28.99 18.30 23.63
N GLU A 562 28.34 18.28 24.79
CA GLU A 562 27.80 19.47 25.46
C GLU A 562 28.10 19.45 26.96
N LYS A 563 27.94 20.58 27.65
CA LYS A 563 28.23 20.73 29.10
C LYS A 563 27.52 19.71 30.01
N LYS A 564 26.45 19.06 29.54
CA LYS A 564 25.75 17.96 30.23
C LYS A 564 25.50 16.75 29.31
N GLY A 565 26.55 16.29 28.61
CA GLY A 565 26.52 15.05 27.85
C GLY A 565 26.75 15.26 26.36
N TYR A 566 25.73 14.99 25.55
CA TYR A 566 25.82 15.08 24.09
C TYR A 566 24.48 15.44 23.45
N ARG A 567 24.56 16.03 22.25
CA ARG A 567 23.43 16.39 21.40
C ARG A 567 23.61 15.77 20.01
N MET A 568 22.58 15.09 19.52
CA MET A 568 22.58 14.46 18.19
C MET A 568 22.44 15.49 17.07
N ALA A 569 22.97 15.20 15.88
CA ALA A 569 22.87 16.07 14.69
C ALA A 569 21.41 16.34 14.23
N TRP A 570 20.45 15.48 14.61
CA TRP A 570 19.02 15.69 14.40
C TRP A 570 18.31 16.43 15.55
N GLN A 571 18.92 16.57 16.73
CA GLN A 571 18.31 17.24 17.89
C GLN A 571 18.21 18.75 17.69
N ARG A 572 17.00 19.27 17.92
CA ARG A 572 16.66 20.70 17.96
C ARG A 572 16.47 21.14 19.41
#